data_AF-A0A9N8WBJ1-F1
#
_entry.id   AF-A0A9N8WBJ1-F1
#
_cell.length_a   1.000
_cell.length_b   1.000
_cell.length_c   1.000
_cell.angle_alpha   90.00
_cell.angle_beta   90.00
_cell.angle_gamma   90.00
#
_symmetry.space_group_name_H-M   'P 1'
#
loop_
_entity.id
_entity.type
_entity.pdbx_description
1 polymer ?
#
loop_
_entity_poly.entity_id
_entity_poly.type
_entity_poly.pdbx_seq_one_letter_code
_entity_poly.pdbx_strand_id
1 'polypeptide(L)'
;MPLAVMNQETSQVHNNGNPQTEENYIFEESNRTRIVALAVREACYVANYHKQHDWDSACQLIFHNKLLTFSEKAMIITLFQCKQCK
;
A
#
# COMPACT_ATOMS: atom_id res chain seq x y z
N MET A 1 48.20 29.86 35.34
CA MET A 1 48.12 30.81 34.21
C MET A 1 46.92 30.43 33.35
N PRO A 2 46.14 31.39 32.85
CA PRO A 2 44.79 31.17 32.31
C PRO A 2 44.83 30.83 30.80
N LEU A 3 43.88 30.02 30.32
CA LEU A 3 43.62 29.91 28.88
C LEU A 3 42.10 29.98 28.61
N ALA A 4 41.75 31.17 28.12
CA ALA A 4 40.72 31.56 27.18
C ALA A 4 39.56 30.59 26.85
N VAL A 5 38.37 31.16 26.98
CA VAL A 5 37.14 30.83 26.24
C VAL A 5 37.43 30.64 24.75
N MET A 6 36.90 29.57 24.17
CA MET A 6 36.67 29.48 22.73
C MET A 6 35.33 28.78 22.48
N ASN A 7 34.35 29.60 22.11
CA ASN A 7 33.04 29.18 21.62
C ASN A 7 33.22 28.26 20.41
N GLN A 8 32.57 27.10 20.41
CA GLN A 8 32.26 26.39 19.18
C GLN A 8 30.77 26.47 18.95
N GLU A 9 30.39 27.43 18.10
CA GLU A 9 29.15 27.43 17.36
C GLU A 9 29.09 26.12 16.56
N THR A 10 28.19 25.21 16.94
CA THR A 10 27.83 24.10 16.04
C THR A 10 26.43 24.37 15.54
N SER A 11 26.42 24.74 14.26
CA SER A 11 25.31 25.05 13.39
C SER A 11 23.99 24.36 13.73
N GLN A 12 22.98 25.19 13.88
CA GLN A 12 21.59 24.83 13.65
C GLN A 12 21.46 24.10 12.31
N VAL A 13 21.02 22.84 12.33
CA VAL A 13 20.22 22.31 11.24
C VAL A 13 18.79 22.29 11.76
N HIS A 14 18.11 23.42 11.59
CA HIS A 14 16.67 23.49 11.65
C HIS A 14 16.15 22.59 10.52
N ASN A 15 15.80 21.35 10.84
CA ASN A 15 15.00 20.55 9.93
C ASN A 15 13.61 21.17 9.90
N ASN A 16 13.44 22.17 9.04
CA ASN A 16 12.15 22.58 8.51
C ASN A 16 11.65 21.48 7.56
N GLY A 17 11.47 20.27 8.08
CA GLY A 17 10.66 19.24 7.45
C GLY A 17 9.22 19.66 7.64
N ASN A 18 8.61 20.19 6.59
CA ASN A 18 7.18 20.49 6.56
C ASN A 18 6.40 19.22 6.95
N PRO A 19 5.71 19.17 8.11
CA PRO A 19 5.00 17.96 8.55
C PRO A 19 3.85 17.56 7.59
N GLN A 20 3.45 18.45 6.70
CA GLN A 20 2.33 18.23 5.78
C GLN A 20 2.61 17.24 4.65
N THR A 21 3.88 16.95 4.34
CA THR A 21 4.23 16.04 3.23
C THR A 21 4.08 14.58 3.65
N GLU A 22 4.43 14.23 4.89
CA GLU A 22 4.28 12.85 5.40
C GLU A 22 2.82 12.49 5.62
N GLU A 23 1.99 13.38 6.19
CA GLU A 23 0.57 13.09 6.40
C GLU A 23 -0.20 12.90 5.08
N ASN A 24 0.10 13.67 4.04
CA ASN A 24 -0.53 13.50 2.73
C ASN A 24 -0.09 12.20 2.04
N TYR A 25 1.20 11.84 2.13
CA TYR A 25 1.70 10.58 1.58
C TYR A 25 1.07 9.37 2.29
N ILE A 26 1.01 9.40 3.62
CA ILE A 26 0.36 8.35 4.43
C ILE A 26 -1.14 8.27 4.11
N PHE A 27 -1.82 9.39 3.89
CA PHE A 27 -3.24 9.41 3.55
C PHE A 27 -3.51 8.86 2.14
N GLU A 28 -2.74 9.26 1.13
CA GLU A 28 -2.87 8.75 -0.25
C GLU A 28 -2.48 7.27 -0.35
N GLU A 29 -1.43 6.83 0.36
CA GLU A 29 -1.02 5.43 0.42
C GLU A 29 -2.00 4.57 1.24
N SER A 30 -2.58 5.13 2.30
CA SER A 30 -3.69 4.50 3.04
C SER A 30 -4.92 4.33 2.16
N ASN A 31 -5.20 5.31 1.29
CA ASN A 31 -6.28 5.20 0.30
C ASN A 31 -5.99 4.08 -0.71
N ARG A 32 -4.73 3.95 -1.18
CA ARG A 32 -4.34 2.88 -2.11
C ARG A 32 -4.45 1.50 -1.47
N THR A 33 -3.87 1.32 -0.29
CA THR A 33 -3.93 0.06 0.47
C THR A 33 -5.37 -0.33 0.74
N ARG A 34 -6.22 0.64 1.12
CA ARG A 34 -7.65 0.39 1.34
C ARG A 34 -8.36 -0.04 0.06
N ILE A 35 -8.11 0.60 -1.08
CA ILE A 35 -8.69 0.22 -2.37
C ILE A 35 -8.33 -1.24 -2.71
N VAL A 36 -7.05 -1.60 -2.58
CA VAL A 36 -6.57 -2.96 -2.84
C VAL A 36 -7.22 -3.96 -1.89
N ALA A 37 -7.23 -3.67 -0.59
CA ALA A 37 -7.81 -4.55 0.42
C ALA A 37 -9.31 -4.78 0.20
N LEU A 38 -10.06 -3.73 -0.16
CA LEU A 38 -11.48 -3.84 -0.48
C LEU A 38 -11.72 -4.72 -1.71
N ALA A 39 -10.97 -4.49 -2.79
CA ALA A 39 -11.09 -5.29 -4.02
C ALA A 39 -10.76 -6.77 -3.78
N VAL A 40 -9.69 -7.06 -3.01
CA VAL A 40 -9.31 -8.43 -2.65
C VAL A 40 -10.39 -9.08 -1.78
N ARG A 41 -10.92 -8.36 -0.78
CA ARG A 41 -11.99 -8.87 0.08
C ARG A 41 -13.23 -9.25 -0.71
N GLU A 42 -13.67 -8.41 -1.64
CA GLU A 42 -14.82 -8.68 -2.50
C GLU A 42 -14.57 -9.87 -3.44
N ALA A 43 -13.38 -9.93 -4.05
CA ALA A 43 -13.01 -11.07 -4.89
C ALA A 43 -12.96 -12.38 -4.10
N CYS A 44 -12.38 -12.39 -2.89
CA CYS A 44 -12.39 -13.55 -2.01
C CYS A 44 -13.80 -13.92 -1.54
N TYR A 45 -14.69 -12.94 -1.33
CA TYR A 45 -16.08 -13.23 -1.01
C TYR A 45 -16.76 -13.97 -2.17
N VAL A 46 -16.60 -13.49 -3.41
CA VAL A 46 -17.12 -14.16 -4.61
C VAL A 46 -16.54 -15.56 -4.77
N ALA A 47 -15.22 -15.71 -4.62
CA ALA A 47 -14.55 -17.02 -4.72
C ALA A 47 -15.10 -18.05 -3.72
N ASN A 48 -15.55 -17.61 -2.53
CA ASN A 48 -16.02 -18.49 -1.47
C ASN A 48 -17.55 -18.52 -1.32
N TYR A 49 -18.28 -17.83 -2.21
CA TYR A 49 -19.74 -17.70 -2.08
C TYR A 49 -20.48 -19.02 -2.32
N HIS A 50 -19.90 -19.92 -3.13
CA HIS A 50 -20.42 -21.25 -3.38
C HIS A 50 -19.51 -22.35 -2.79
N LYS A 51 -20.08 -23.55 -2.56
CA LYS A 51 -19.31 -24.73 -2.07
C LYS A 51 -18.15 -25.13 -2.99
N GLN A 52 -18.15 -24.65 -4.23
CA GLN A 52 -17.04 -24.77 -5.18
C GLN A 52 -16.37 -23.41 -5.27
N HIS A 53 -15.06 -23.38 -5.08
CA HIS A 53 -14.30 -22.14 -5.11
C HIS A 53 -14.22 -21.58 -6.54
N ASP A 54 -15.00 -20.55 -6.84
CA ASP A 54 -15.04 -19.91 -8.16
C ASP A 54 -14.02 -18.77 -8.24
N TRP A 55 -12.76 -19.15 -8.39
CA TRP A 55 -11.66 -18.22 -8.53
C TRP A 55 -11.65 -17.49 -9.88
N ASP A 56 -12.31 -18.04 -10.91
CA ASP A 56 -12.41 -17.40 -12.23
C ASP A 56 -13.30 -16.15 -12.14
N SER A 57 -14.45 -16.25 -11.48
CA SER A 57 -15.32 -15.09 -11.19
C SER A 57 -14.60 -14.04 -10.33
N ALA A 58 -13.80 -14.48 -9.36
CA ALA A 58 -12.97 -13.56 -8.55
C ALA A 58 -11.91 -12.84 -9.39
N CYS A 59 -11.24 -13.54 -10.31
CA CYS A 59 -10.27 -12.94 -11.24
C CYS A 59 -10.95 -11.94 -12.18
N GLN A 60 -12.15 -12.26 -12.69
CA GLN A 60 -12.92 -11.35 -13.52
C GLN A 60 -13.31 -10.08 -12.77
N LEU A 61 -13.70 -10.19 -11.48
CA LEU A 61 -14.02 -9.02 -10.66
C LEU A 61 -12.82 -8.09 -10.50
N ILE A 62 -11.64 -8.64 -10.24
CA ILE A 62 -10.39 -7.86 -10.15
C ILE A 62 -10.04 -7.22 -11.49
N PHE A 63 -10.18 -7.95 -12.60
CA PHE A 63 -9.87 -7.45 -13.94
C PHE A 63 -10.72 -6.23 -14.31
N HIS A 64 -12.01 -6.26 -14.01
CA HIS A 64 -12.95 -5.18 -14.31
C HIS A 64 -12.93 -4.02 -13.29
N ASN A 65 -12.19 -4.14 -12.19
CA ASN A 65 -12.10 -3.08 -11.18
C ASN A 65 -11.44 -1.83 -11.77
N LYS A 66 -12.13 -0.68 -11.77
CA LYS A 66 -11.64 0.57 -12.36
C LYS A 66 -10.67 1.34 -11.46
N LEU A 67 -10.61 1.00 -10.17
CA LEU A 67 -9.80 1.70 -9.17
C LEU A 67 -8.40 1.08 -9.03
N LEU A 68 -8.24 -0.19 -9.39
CA LEU A 68 -6.97 -0.89 -9.38
C LEU A 68 -6.09 -0.49 -10.58
N THR A 69 -4.79 -0.39 -10.34
CA THR A 69 -3.81 -0.19 -11.42
C THR A 69 -3.59 -1.51 -12.15
N PHE A 70 -3.02 -1.44 -13.36
CA PHE A 70 -2.66 -2.65 -14.10
C PHE A 70 -1.74 -3.58 -13.29
N SER A 71 -0.74 -3.02 -12.60
CA SER A 71 0.20 -3.79 -11.78
C SER A 71 -0.48 -4.52 -10.62
N GLU A 72 -1.39 -3.85 -9.91
CA GLU A 72 -2.12 -4.48 -8.81
C GLU A 72 -3.05 -5.58 -9.29
N LYS A 73 -3.76 -5.37 -10.40
CA LYS A 73 -4.62 -6.40 -11.00
C LYS A 73 -3.81 -7.65 -11.31
N ALA A 74 -2.68 -7.48 -12.01
CA ALA A 74 -1.79 -8.58 -12.36
C ALA A 74 -1.30 -9.30 -11.09
N MET A 75 -0.81 -8.57 -10.09
CA MET A 75 -0.33 -9.14 -8.84
C MET A 75 -1.41 -9.95 -8.11
N ILE A 76 -2.62 -9.40 -7.95
CA ILE A 76 -3.72 -10.08 -7.25
C ILE A 76 -4.14 -11.34 -8.00
N ILE A 77 -4.27 -11.27 -9.33
CA ILE A 77 -4.64 -12.43 -10.16
C ILE A 77 -3.58 -13.54 -10.06
N THR A 78 -2.30 -13.19 -10.13
CA THR A 78 -1.21 -14.15 -9.94
C THR A 78 -1.28 -14.81 -8.57
N LEU A 79 -1.58 -14.04 -7.51
CA LEU A 79 -1.74 -14.59 -6.16
C LEU A 79 -2.90 -15.58 -6.06
N PHE A 80 -4.03 -15.33 -6.75
CA PHE A 80 -5.14 -16.28 -6.79
C PHE A 80 -4.78 -17.57 -7.54
N GLN A 81 -4.08 -17.47 -8.66
CA GLN A 81 -3.63 -18.64 -9.42
C GLN A 81 -2.60 -19.48 -8.66
N CYS A 82 -1.67 -18.84 -7.93
CA CYS A 82 -0.72 -19.55 -7.07
C CYS A 82 -1.39 -20.33 -5.92
N LYS A 83 -2.57 -19.91 -5.45
CA LYS A 83 -3.33 -20.62 -4.40
C LYS A 83 -4.02 -21.88 -4.92
N GLN A 84 -4.19 -22.03 -6.23
CA GLN A 84 -4.80 -23.22 -6.85
C GLN A 84 -3.80 -24.35 -7.14
N CYS A 85 -2.49 -24.07 -7.12
CA CYS A 85 -1.44 -25.07 -7.37
C CYS A 85 -1.01 -25.88 -6.13
N LYS A 86 -1.74 -25.82 -5.01
CA LYS A 86 -1.46 -26.58 -3.79
C LYS A 86 -2.65 -27.44 -3.42
#